data_AF-A0A9P3NQU8-F1
#
_entry.id   AF-A0A9P3NQU8-F1
#
_cell.length_a   1.000
_cell.length_b   1.000
_cell.length_c   1.000
_cell.angle_alpha   90.00
_cell.angle_beta   90.00
_cell.angle_gamma   90.00
#
_symmetry.space_group_name_H-M   'P 1'
#
loop_
_entity.id
_entity.type
_entity.pdbx_description
1 polymer ?
#
loop_
_entity_poly.entity_id
_entity_poly.type
_entity_poly.pdbx_seq_one_letter_code
_entity_poly.pdbx_strand_id
1 'polypeptide(L)'
;MKRNTHFIVPKGKFRLLPSSEEWLSEYQFGTRVARHLFCRACGVCSFYVPRSNPDGVAITVHCLDPGTVTHVVTRSFDGQHWEEAYRASGIAAHSDSGGT
;
A
#
# COMPACT_ATOMS: atom_id res chain seq x y z
N MET A 1 -16.66 3.67 -4.95
CA MET A 1 -15.58 2.67 -5.10
C MET A 1 -14.34 3.16 -4.37
N LYS A 2 -13.65 2.30 -3.61
CA LYS A 2 -12.40 2.64 -2.91
C LYS A 2 -11.32 3.01 -3.95
N ARG A 3 -10.85 4.26 -3.98
CA ARG A 3 -9.81 4.72 -4.92
C ARG A 3 -8.43 4.27 -4.45
N ASN A 4 -8.08 3.00 -4.66
CA ASN A 4 -6.84 2.39 -4.20
C ASN A 4 -5.67 2.54 -5.20
N THR A 5 -5.57 3.66 -5.92
CA THR A 5 -4.37 3.96 -6.70
C THR A 5 -3.24 4.24 -5.71
N HIS A 6 -2.24 3.37 -5.69
CA HIS A 6 -1.19 3.38 -4.68
C HIS A 6 0.18 3.11 -5.28
N PHE A 7 1.20 3.44 -4.51
CA PHE A 7 2.60 3.07 -4.75
C PHE A 7 3.18 2.44 -3.48
N ILE A 8 4.23 1.66 -3.65
CA ILE A 8 4.89 0.97 -2.53
C ILE A 8 6.01 1.85 -1.98
N VAL A 9 6.08 1.93 -0.66
CA VAL A 9 7.19 2.50 0.09
C VAL A 9 7.80 1.38 0.95
N PRO A 10 9.14 1.18 0.94
CA PRO A 10 9.79 0.23 1.85
C PRO A 10 9.41 0.53 3.31
N LYS A 11 9.13 -0.51 4.12
CA LYS A 11 8.67 -0.32 5.50
C LYS A 11 9.63 0.54 6.35
N GLY A 12 10.94 0.46 6.12
CA GLY A 12 11.95 1.29 6.80
C GLY A 12 11.88 2.79 6.46
N LYS A 13 11.21 3.17 5.36
CA LYS A 13 10.98 4.56 4.94
C LYS A 13 9.56 5.05 5.28
N PHE A 14 8.79 4.25 6.00
CA PHE A 14 7.46 4.61 6.47
C PHE A 14 7.47 4.78 7.99
N ARG A 15 6.89 5.89 8.48
CA ARG A 15 6.68 6.12 9.91
C ARG A 15 5.23 6.48 10.14
N LEU A 16 4.53 5.66 10.91
CA LEU A 16 3.22 5.99 11.44
C LEU A 16 3.40 6.94 12.63
N LEU A 17 2.58 8.00 12.68
CA LEU A 17 2.58 8.89 13.84
C LEU A 17 1.92 8.16 15.02
N PRO A 18 2.46 8.26 16.26
CA PRO A 18 1.95 7.50 17.40
C PRO A 18 0.45 7.69 17.66
N SER A 19 -0.07 8.91 17.51
CA SER A 19 -1.49 9.22 17.67
C SER A 19 -2.39 8.61 16.60
N SER A 20 -1.86 8.11 15.49
CA SER A 20 -2.67 7.54 14.41
C SER A 20 -3.14 6.11 14.72
N GLU A 21 -2.43 5.36 15.56
CA GLU A 21 -2.72 3.95 15.82
C GLU A 21 -4.12 3.73 16.40
N GLU A 22 -4.57 4.61 17.30
CA GLU A 22 -5.89 4.53 17.94
C GLU A 22 -7.06 4.70 16.94
N TRP A 23 -6.80 5.31 15.78
CA TRP A 23 -7.81 5.56 14.75
C TRP A 23 -7.86 4.47 13.69
N LEU A 24 -6.96 3.49 13.72
CA LEU A 24 -6.90 2.45 12.70
C LEU A 24 -7.76 1.25 13.08
N SER A 25 -8.46 0.72 12.10
CA SER A 25 -9.03 -0.63 12.11
C SER A 25 -8.30 -1.49 11.10
N GLU A 26 -8.04 -2.74 11.47
CA GLU A 26 -7.38 -3.72 10.62
C GLU A 26 -8.36 -4.79 10.16
N TYR A 27 -8.32 -5.07 8.86
CA TYR A 27 -9.02 -6.19 8.25
C TYR A 27 -8.05 -7.09 7.50
N GLN A 28 -8.17 -8.41 7.73
CA GLN A 28 -7.39 -9.44 7.07
C GLN A 28 -8.33 -10.51 6.53
N PHE A 29 -7.97 -11.12 5.40
CA PHE A 29 -8.68 -12.26 4.83
C PHE A 29 -7.71 -13.17 4.07
N GLY A 30 -8.19 -14.31 3.59
CA GLY A 30 -7.40 -15.25 2.80
C GLY A 30 -6.17 -15.75 3.57
N THR A 31 -4.97 -15.56 3.03
CA THR A 31 -3.71 -15.94 3.67
C THR A 31 -3.35 -15.09 4.89
N ARG A 32 -4.10 -14.01 5.16
CA ARG A 32 -3.88 -13.06 6.26
C ARG A 32 -2.53 -12.32 6.22
N VAL A 33 -1.83 -12.38 5.08
CA VAL A 33 -0.58 -11.63 4.84
C VAL A 33 -0.87 -10.15 4.58
N ALA A 34 -1.90 -9.86 3.77
CA ALA A 34 -2.33 -8.49 3.55
C ALA A 34 -3.03 -7.95 4.79
N ARG A 35 -2.61 -6.77 5.25
CA ARG A 35 -3.21 -6.05 6.37
C ARG A 35 -3.86 -4.78 5.87
N HIS A 36 -5.19 -4.80 5.73
CA HIS A 36 -5.95 -3.65 5.27
C HIS A 36 -6.23 -2.71 6.44
N LEU A 37 -5.52 -1.58 6.48
CA LEU A 37 -5.64 -0.58 7.53
C LEU A 37 -6.51 0.58 7.03
N PHE A 38 -7.49 1.02 7.83
CA PHE A 38 -8.35 2.15 7.48
C PHE A 38 -8.76 2.92 8.73
N CYS A 39 -9.09 4.20 8.55
CA CYS A 39 -9.59 5.04 9.62
C CYS A 39 -10.96 4.53 10.07
N ARG A 40 -11.09 4.19 11.35
CA ARG A 40 -12.33 3.72 11.95
C ARG A 40 -13.44 4.78 11.97
N ALA A 41 -13.08 6.06 11.91
CA ALA A 41 -14.02 7.17 11.96
C ALA A 41 -14.61 7.52 10.59
N CYS A 42 -13.81 7.51 9.52
CA CYS A 42 -14.26 7.92 8.18
C CYS A 42 -14.14 6.85 7.09
N GLY A 43 -13.57 5.67 7.39
CA GLY A 43 -13.43 4.55 6.46
C GLY A 43 -12.30 4.70 5.43
N VAL A 44 -11.55 5.81 5.43
CA VAL A 44 -10.47 6.06 4.47
C VAL A 44 -9.28 5.13 4.73
N CYS A 45 -8.78 4.50 3.68
CA CYS A 45 -7.56 3.69 3.69
C CYS A 45 -6.44 4.51 3.05
N SER A 46 -5.74 5.28 3.87
CA SER A 46 -4.58 6.07 3.44
C SER A 46 -3.36 5.18 3.13
N PHE A 47 -3.28 4.02 3.77
CA PHE A 47 -2.26 3.03 3.50
C PHE A 47 -2.69 1.61 3.90
N TYR A 48 -1.96 0.60 3.41
CA TYR A 48 -2.09 -0.79 3.88
C TYR A 48 -0.81 -1.58 3.63
N VAL A 49 -0.72 -2.80 4.17
CA VAL A 49 0.38 -3.75 3.84
C VAL A 49 -0.17 -4.76 2.85
N PRO A 50 0.26 -4.75 1.57
CA PRO A 50 -0.24 -5.67 0.56
C PRO A 50 0.43 -7.07 0.67
N ARG A 51 -0.26 -8.09 0.16
CA ARG A 51 0.30 -9.46 0.08
C ARG A 51 1.54 -9.55 -0.80
N SER A 52 1.58 -8.77 -1.88
CA SER A 52 2.71 -8.74 -2.85
C SER A 52 3.99 -8.13 -2.28
N ASN A 53 3.87 -7.27 -1.27
CA ASN A 53 4.97 -6.55 -0.65
C ASN A 53 4.77 -6.52 0.87
N PRO A 54 4.90 -7.67 1.57
CA PRO A 54 4.66 -7.76 3.01
C PRO A 54 5.65 -6.94 3.85
N ASP A 55 6.79 -6.61 3.26
CA ASP A 55 7.89 -5.75 3.73
C ASP A 55 7.75 -4.29 3.28
N GLY A 56 6.68 -3.96 2.55
CA GLY A 56 6.36 -2.61 2.09
C GLY A 56 5.04 -2.09 2.65
N VAL A 57 4.80 -0.81 2.39
CA VAL A 57 3.54 -0.13 2.70
C VAL A 57 3.01 0.49 1.41
N ALA A 58 1.79 0.12 1.04
CA ALA A 58 1.08 0.72 -0.08
C ALA A 58 0.43 2.04 0.37
N ILE A 59 0.86 3.16 -0.20
CA ILE A 59 0.34 4.50 0.11
C ILE A 59 -0.64 4.94 -0.97
N THR A 60 -1.86 5.29 -0.57
CA THR A 60 -2.89 5.80 -1.49
C THR A 60 -2.52 7.21 -1.96
N VAL A 61 -2.32 7.38 -3.27
CA VAL A 61 -1.84 8.65 -3.88
C VAL A 61 -2.74 9.83 -3.54
N HIS A 62 -4.05 9.62 -3.47
CA HIS A 62 -5.03 10.66 -3.15
C HIS A 62 -5.02 11.12 -1.69
N CYS A 63 -4.26 10.45 -0.81
CA CYS A 63 -4.11 10.82 0.59
C CYS A 63 -2.80 11.55 0.88
N LEU A 64 -2.02 11.88 -0.16
CA LEU A 64 -0.82 12.70 -0.02
C LEU A 64 -1.17 14.18 0.12
N ASP A 65 -0.35 14.90 0.87
CA ASP A 65 -0.48 16.35 0.97
C ASP A 65 -0.24 17.00 -0.41
N PRO A 66 -1.00 18.05 -0.77
CA PRO A 66 -0.80 18.77 -2.02
C PRO A 66 0.66 19.21 -2.22
N GLY A 67 1.22 18.94 -3.40
CA GLY A 67 2.61 19.27 -3.74
C GLY A 67 3.65 18.20 -3.38
N THR A 68 3.27 17.12 -2.70
CA THR A 68 4.18 16.01 -2.36
C THR A 68 4.71 15.29 -3.61
N VAL A 69 3.85 15.11 -4.62
CA VAL A 69 4.22 14.50 -5.90
C VAL A 69 3.85 15.44 -7.03
N THR A 70 4.73 15.55 -8.03
CA THR A 70 4.55 16.42 -9.20
C THR A 70 4.01 15.67 -10.41
N HIS A 71 4.19 14.35 -10.45
CA HIS A 71 3.76 13.50 -11.56
C HIS A 71 3.43 12.09 -11.08
N VAL A 72 2.40 11.47 -11.68
CA VAL A 72 1.94 10.12 -11.35
C VAL A 72 1.74 9.34 -12.65
N VAL A 73 2.43 8.20 -12.76
CA VAL A 73 2.23 7.24 -13.86
C VAL A 73 1.46 6.04 -13.33
N THR A 74 0.25 5.83 -13.84
CA THR A 74 -0.58 4.68 -13.46
C THR A 74 -0.38 3.55 -14.45
N ARG A 75 -0.18 2.33 -13.94
CA ARG A 75 -0.14 1.11 -14.74
C ARG A 75 -1.29 0.20 -14.34
N SER A 76 -1.92 -0.43 -15.32
CA SER A 76 -2.94 -1.44 -15.07
C SER A 76 -2.29 -2.73 -14.60
N PHE A 77 -2.96 -3.45 -13.69
CA PHE A 77 -2.54 -4.77 -13.21
C PHE A 77 -3.68 -5.76 -13.45
N ASP A 78 -3.36 -6.93 -13.99
CA ASP A 78 -4.34 -8.00 -14.17
C ASP A 78 -4.59 -8.71 -12.83
N GLY A 79 -5.72 -8.37 -12.20
CA GLY A 79 -6.16 -9.01 -10.96
C GLY A 79 -6.83 -10.37 -11.17
N GLN A 80 -7.24 -10.72 -12.39
CA GLN A 80 -7.86 -12.01 -12.70
C GLN A 80 -6.81 -13.12 -12.78
N HIS A 81 -5.67 -12.85 -13.43
CA HIS A 81 -4.52 -13.74 -13.53
C HIS A 81 -3.39 -13.34 -12.57
N TRP A 82 -3.73 -13.16 -11.29
CA TRP A 82 -2.87 -12.51 -10.30
C TRP A 82 -1.47 -13.12 -10.18
N GLU A 83 -1.34 -14.45 -10.14
CA GLU A 83 -0.04 -15.14 -9.93
C GLU A 83 0.92 -14.90 -11.10
N GLU A 84 0.40 -14.90 -12.32
CA GLU A 84 1.19 -14.69 -13.54
C GLU A 84 1.57 -13.21 -13.69
N ALA A 85 0.62 -12.31 -13.45
CA ALA A 85 0.85 -10.87 -13.41
C ALA A 85 1.86 -10.48 -12.33
N TYR A 86 1.78 -11.07 -11.13
CA TYR A 86 2.73 -10.83 -10.05
C TYR A 86 4.15 -11.22 -10.47
N ARG A 87 4.34 -12.43 -11.01
CA ARG A 87 5.64 -12.91 -11.48
C ARG A 87 6.21 -12.05 -12.61
N ALA A 88 5.38 -11.65 -13.57
CA ALA A 88 5.83 -10.87 -14.73
C ALA A 88 6.11 -9.39 -14.40
N SER A 89 5.45 -8.83 -13.39
CA SER A 89 5.49 -7.39 -13.11
C SER A 89 6.72 -6.93 -12.32
N GLY A 90 7.37 -7.82 -11.57
CA GLY A 90 8.49 -7.46 -10.69
C GLY A 90 8.10 -6.56 -9.50
N ILE A 91 6.80 -6.43 -9.17
CA ILE A 91 6.32 -5.46 -8.18
C ILE A 91 6.89 -5.65 -6.77
N ALA A 92 7.35 -6.88 -6.45
CA ALA A 92 8.02 -7.19 -5.19
C ALA A 92 9.24 -6.29 -4.95
N ALA A 93 10.00 -5.96 -6.00
CA ALA A 93 11.22 -5.15 -5.90
C ALA A 93 10.96 -3.71 -5.45
N HIS A 94 9.70 -3.23 -5.46
CA HIS A 94 9.37 -1.86 -5.03
C HIS A 94 9.36 -1.68 -3.50
N SER A 95 9.35 -2.77 -2.72
CA SER A 95 9.52 -2.69 -1.27
C SER A 95 10.96 -2.88 -0.81
N ASP A 96 11.88 -3.23 -1.71
CA ASP A 96 13.30 -3.30 -1.38
C ASP A 96 13.81 -1.91 -0.99
N SER A 97 14.33 -1.82 0.23
CA SER A 97 14.86 -0.56 0.76
C SER A 97 16.19 -0.15 0.12
N GLY A 98 16.79 -1.01 -0.71
CA GLY A 98 18.17 -0.90 -1.17
C GLY A 98 19.08 -0.94 0.06
N GLY A 99 19.45 -2.13 0.50
CA GLY A 99 20.49 -2.27 1.51
C GLY A 99 21.76 -1.59 1.02
N THR A 100 22.40 -0.82 1.88
CA THR A 100 23.83 -0.49 1.80
C THR A 100 24.66 -1.73 1.55
#